data_AF-A0A1C1CYM6-F1
#
_entry.id   AF-A0A1C1CYM6-F1
#
_cell.length_a   1.000
_cell.length_b   1.000
_cell.length_c   1.000
_cell.angle_alpha   90.00
_cell.angle_beta   90.00
_cell.angle_gamma   90.00
#
_symmetry.space_group_name_H-M   'P 1'
#
loop_
_entity.id
_entity.type
_entity.pdbx_description
1 polymer ?
#
loop_
_entity_poly.entity_id
_entity_poly.type
_entity_poly.pdbx_seq_one_letter_code
_entity_poly.pdbx_strand_id
1 'polypeptide(L)'
;MAVDIGMPFRAPEVNPITRKARAIPFLNPLNMYGRVFFFSWFGFFIAFWSWYAFPPLLHDTIQKDLKLTKVDVANSNIIALCATLLVRLIAGPCCDHFGPRWTFTGCLVIGAIPTFLAGTAYTKSQLFAVRFFVGILGGSFVPCQVWSTGFFDKNVVGTANAFTAGFGNAGGGVT
;
A
#
# COMPACT_ATOMS: atom_id res chain seq x y z
N MET A 1 -16.23 -14.19 27.47
CA MET A 1 -16.11 -12.81 26.97
C MET A 1 -17.18 -12.65 25.90
N ALA A 2 -18.25 -11.89 26.16
CA ALA A 2 -19.27 -11.67 25.13
C ALA A 2 -18.62 -10.93 23.96
N VAL A 3 -18.76 -11.45 22.74
CA VAL A 3 -18.35 -10.73 21.53
C VAL A 3 -19.31 -9.56 21.40
N ASP A 4 -18.86 -8.35 21.68
CA ASP A 4 -19.65 -7.14 21.43
C ASP A 4 -19.76 -6.93 19.92
N ILE A 5 -20.84 -7.44 19.32
CA ILE A 5 -21.15 -7.31 17.89
C ILE A 5 -21.29 -5.84 17.47
N GLY A 6 -21.56 -4.93 18.41
CA GLY A 6 -21.65 -3.50 18.15
C GLY A 6 -20.29 -2.78 18.07
N MET A 7 -19.22 -3.38 18.57
CA MET A 7 -17.88 -2.76 18.64
C MET A 7 -17.34 -2.27 17.27
N PRO A 8 -17.50 -3.02 16.15
CA PRO A 8 -17.12 -2.54 14.82
C PRO A 8 -17.80 -1.25 14.36
N PHE A 9 -19.00 -0.94 14.89
CA PHE A 9 -19.82 0.20 14.48
C PHE A 9 -19.67 1.42 15.40
N ARG A 10 -19.19 1.24 16.64
CA ARG A 10 -19.11 2.31 17.64
C ARG A 10 -17.75 3.01 17.62
N ALA A 11 -17.72 4.23 18.16
CA ALA A 11 -16.45 4.89 18.45
C ALA A 11 -15.69 4.05 19.50
N PRO A 12 -14.40 3.77 19.30
CA PRO A 12 -13.63 2.96 20.23
C PRO A 12 -13.33 3.75 21.50
N GLU A 13 -13.13 3.04 22.61
CA GLU A 13 -12.54 3.65 23.81
C GLU A 13 -11.13 4.12 23.49
N VAL A 14 -10.83 5.36 23.87
CA VAL A 14 -9.53 6.01 23.60
C VAL A 14 -8.75 6.08 24.90
N ASN A 15 -7.50 5.63 24.87
CA ASN A 15 -6.60 5.80 25.99
C ASN A 15 -6.35 7.31 26.24
N PRO A 16 -6.64 7.83 27.45
CA PRO A 16 -6.55 9.27 27.72
C PRO A 16 -5.12 9.82 27.64
N ILE A 17 -4.10 8.96 27.83
CA ILE A 17 -2.69 9.36 27.83
C ILE A 17 -2.14 9.34 26.40
N THR A 18 -2.26 8.20 25.70
CA THR A 18 -1.65 8.01 24.38
C THR A 18 -2.52 8.52 23.24
N ARG A 19 -3.81 8.81 23.50
CA ARG A 19 -4.82 9.17 22.49
C ARG A 19 -4.95 8.12 21.38
N LYS A 20 -4.75 6.85 21.73
CA LYS A 20 -4.88 5.71 20.81
C LYS A 20 -6.13 4.90 21.11
N ALA A 21 -6.75 4.35 20.09
CA ALA A 21 -7.95 3.53 20.20
C ALA A 21 -7.62 2.12 20.73
N ARG A 22 -8.40 1.65 21.71
CA ARG A 22 -8.30 0.31 22.30
C ARG A 22 -9.11 -0.76 21.56
N ALA A 23 -9.84 -0.38 20.52
CA ALA A 23 -10.64 -1.24 19.66
C ALA A 23 -10.58 -0.73 18.21
N ILE A 24 -10.87 -1.60 17.24
CA ILE A 24 -10.83 -1.27 15.81
C ILE A 24 -12.27 -1.07 15.32
N PRO A 25 -12.69 0.17 15.02
CA PRO A 25 -14.05 0.43 14.53
C PRO A 25 -14.13 0.16 13.01
N PHE A 26 -14.11 -1.12 12.62
CA PHE A 26 -14.03 -1.58 11.22
C PHE A 26 -15.05 -0.93 10.28
N LEU A 27 -16.28 -0.72 10.75
CA LEU A 27 -17.42 -0.31 9.93
C LEU A 27 -17.87 1.13 10.22
N ASN A 28 -17.06 1.92 10.93
CA ASN A 28 -17.36 3.32 11.24
C ASN A 28 -16.29 4.28 10.69
N PRO A 29 -16.28 4.54 9.36
CA PRO A 29 -15.35 5.49 8.74
C PRO A 29 -15.65 6.96 9.07
N LEU A 30 -16.80 7.24 9.71
CA LEU A 30 -17.14 8.59 10.17
C LEU A 30 -16.27 8.99 11.35
N ASN A 31 -16.04 8.07 12.29
CA ASN A 31 -15.08 8.23 13.38
C ASN A 31 -13.64 8.34 12.85
N MET A 32 -12.80 9.15 13.50
CA MET A 32 -11.41 9.36 13.11
C MET A 32 -10.60 8.06 13.02
N TYR A 33 -10.72 7.15 14.01
CA TYR A 33 -9.94 5.90 14.05
C TYR A 33 -10.40 4.93 12.95
N GLY A 34 -11.70 4.86 12.68
CA GLY A 34 -12.24 4.04 11.59
C GLY A 34 -11.89 4.61 10.22
N ARG A 35 -11.85 5.94 10.09
CA ARG A 35 -11.36 6.62 8.89
C ARG A 35 -9.90 6.29 8.61
N VAL A 36 -9.04 6.40 9.62
CA VAL A 36 -7.61 6.07 9.49
C VAL A 36 -7.45 4.60 9.12
N PHE A 37 -8.15 3.69 9.80
CA PHE A 37 -8.12 2.27 9.47
C PHE A 37 -8.51 2.02 8.01
N PHE A 38 -9.68 2.53 7.60
CA PHE A 38 -10.21 2.35 6.25
C PHE A 38 -9.26 2.87 5.18
N PHE A 39 -8.83 4.12 5.27
CA PHE A 39 -7.96 4.71 4.24
C PHE A 39 -6.53 4.15 4.29
N SER A 40 -6.07 3.63 5.43
CA SER A 40 -4.76 2.95 5.50
C SER A 40 -4.77 1.70 4.63
N TRP A 41 -5.72 0.79 4.86
CA TRP A 41 -5.77 -0.46 4.12
C TRP A 41 -6.24 -0.25 2.68
N PHE A 42 -7.22 0.61 2.45
CA PHE A 42 -7.79 0.84 1.12
C PHE A 42 -6.82 1.59 0.20
N GLY A 43 -6.09 2.58 0.73
CA GLY A 43 -5.00 3.21 -0.01
C GLY A 43 -3.91 2.20 -0.37
N PHE A 44 -3.61 1.27 0.54
CA PHE A 44 -2.58 0.25 0.32
C PHE A 44 -3.04 -0.78 -0.71
N PHE A 45 -4.34 -1.13 -0.68
CA PHE A 45 -5.00 -1.96 -1.67
C PHE A 45 -4.88 -1.36 -3.07
N ILE A 46 -5.20 -0.09 -3.24
CA ILE A 46 -5.10 0.58 -4.55
C ILE A 46 -3.65 0.62 -5.04
N ALA A 47 -2.70 0.91 -4.15
CA ALA A 47 -1.28 0.92 -4.50
C ALA A 47 -0.82 -0.45 -5.02
N PHE A 48 -1.19 -1.52 -4.32
CA PHE A 48 -0.80 -2.88 -4.69
C PHE A 48 -1.54 -3.38 -5.93
N TRP A 49 -2.82 -3.05 -6.08
CA TRP A 49 -3.57 -3.32 -7.29
C TRP A 49 -2.89 -2.72 -8.51
N SER A 50 -2.49 -1.45 -8.44
CA SER A 50 -1.76 -0.82 -9.53
C SER A 50 -0.36 -1.40 -9.75
N TRP A 51 0.37 -1.76 -8.70
CA TRP A 51 1.72 -2.31 -8.82
C TRP A 51 1.73 -3.72 -9.42
N TYR A 52 0.78 -4.56 -8.99
CA TYR A 52 0.63 -5.95 -9.41
C TYR A 52 -0.23 -6.13 -10.67
N ALA A 53 -0.75 -5.05 -11.27
CA ALA A 53 -1.38 -5.16 -12.59
C ALA A 53 -0.39 -5.64 -13.67
N PHE A 54 0.92 -5.40 -13.48
CA PHE A 54 1.94 -5.78 -14.45
C PHE A 54 2.23 -7.28 -14.49
N PRO A 55 2.53 -8.00 -13.38
CA PRO A 55 2.91 -9.41 -13.45
C PRO A 55 1.97 -10.35 -14.25
N PRO A 56 0.62 -10.29 -14.10
CA PRO A 56 -0.27 -11.13 -14.91
C PRO A 56 -0.17 -10.79 -16.41
N LEU A 57 -0.23 -9.49 -16.75
CA LEU A 57 -0.11 -9.00 -18.12
C LEU A 57 1.28 -9.23 -18.73
N LEU A 58 2.32 -9.27 -17.89
CA LEU A 58 3.71 -9.36 -18.33
C LEU A 58 3.97 -10.66 -19.09
N HIS A 59 3.42 -11.77 -18.60
CA HIS A 59 3.60 -13.09 -19.20
C HIS A 59 2.64 -13.34 -20.37
N ASP A 60 1.40 -12.85 -20.28
CA ASP A 60 0.37 -13.19 -21.25
C ASP A 60 0.41 -12.34 -22.52
N THR A 61 0.70 -11.03 -22.39
CA THR A 61 0.58 -10.05 -23.47
C THR A 61 1.88 -9.28 -23.70
N ILE A 62 2.39 -8.57 -22.68
CA ILE A 62 3.51 -7.63 -22.83
C ILE A 62 4.78 -8.33 -23.32
N GLN A 63 5.07 -9.54 -22.84
CA GLN A 63 6.22 -10.32 -23.28
C GLN A 63 6.17 -10.63 -24.78
N LYS A 64 4.98 -10.92 -25.33
CA LYS A 64 4.81 -11.24 -26.75
C LYS A 64 4.93 -9.99 -27.61
N ASP A 65 4.25 -8.92 -27.21
CA ASP A 65 4.19 -7.66 -27.97
C ASP A 65 5.56 -6.98 -28.06
N LEU A 66 6.31 -6.95 -26.96
CA LEU A 66 7.65 -6.35 -26.88
C LEU A 66 8.79 -7.34 -27.19
N LYS A 67 8.46 -8.59 -27.57
CA LYS A 67 9.41 -9.67 -27.87
C LYS A 67 10.46 -9.86 -26.76
N LEU A 68 10.02 -9.86 -25.50
CA LEU A 68 10.90 -9.93 -24.34
C LEU A 68 11.41 -11.36 -24.12
N THR A 69 12.69 -11.47 -23.77
CA THR A 69 13.24 -12.74 -23.29
C THR A 69 12.76 -13.03 -21.86
N LYS A 70 12.90 -14.29 -21.42
CA LYS A 70 12.65 -14.65 -20.02
C LYS A 70 13.53 -13.85 -19.04
N VAL A 71 14.74 -13.51 -19.47
CA VAL A 71 15.69 -12.69 -18.69
C VAL A 71 15.19 -11.25 -18.58
N ASP A 72 14.65 -10.68 -19.66
CA ASP A 72 14.09 -9.31 -19.63
C ASP A 72 12.88 -9.22 -18.68
N VAL A 73 12.02 -10.23 -18.67
CA VAL A 73 10.88 -10.32 -17.73
C VAL A 73 11.37 -10.40 -16.28
N ALA A 74 12.38 -11.23 -16.00
CA ALA A 74 12.98 -11.31 -14.67
C ALA A 74 13.61 -9.98 -14.25
N ASN A 75 14.36 -9.33 -15.14
CA ASN A 75 14.98 -8.03 -14.89
C ASN A 75 13.93 -6.94 -14.63
N SER A 76 12.82 -6.93 -15.38
CA SER A 76 11.68 -6.03 -15.14
C SER A 76 11.13 -6.15 -13.72
N ASN A 77 11.00 -7.38 -13.21
CA ASN A 77 10.56 -7.62 -11.83
C ASN A 77 11.61 -7.18 -10.80
N ILE A 78 12.89 -7.47 -11.03
CA ILE A 78 13.98 -7.03 -10.16
C ILE A 78 14.01 -5.50 -10.08
N ILE A 79 13.91 -4.80 -11.21
CA ILE A 79 13.90 -3.33 -11.29
C ILE A 79 12.74 -2.74 -10.47
N ALA A 80 11.53 -3.29 -10.60
CA ALA A 80 10.38 -2.85 -9.81
C ALA A 80 10.60 -3.07 -8.30
N LEU A 81 11.17 -4.21 -7.91
CA LEU A 81 11.49 -4.51 -6.51
C LEU A 81 12.62 -3.63 -5.96
N CYS A 82 13.60 -3.25 -6.78
CA CYS A 82 14.64 -2.30 -6.39
C CYS A 82 14.04 -0.94 -6.03
N ALA A 83 13.10 -0.43 -6.83
CA ALA A 83 12.39 0.81 -6.50
C ALA A 83 11.61 0.68 -5.19
N THR A 84 10.88 -0.43 -4.99
CA THR A 84 10.19 -0.73 -3.73
C THR A 84 11.16 -0.70 -2.54
N LEU A 85 12.32 -1.33 -2.66
CA LEU A 85 13.33 -1.36 -1.61
C LEU A 85 13.80 0.06 -1.26
N LEU A 86 14.13 0.89 -2.26
CA LEU A 86 14.57 2.27 -2.06
C LEU A 86 13.48 3.09 -1.35
N VAL A 87 12.23 2.99 -1.79
CA VAL A 87 11.12 3.72 -1.17
C VAL A 87 10.89 3.27 0.26
N ARG A 88 11.08 1.98 0.60
CA ARG A 88 10.96 1.53 2.00
C ARG A 88 11.99 2.19 2.92
N LEU A 89 13.22 2.39 2.44
CA LEU A 89 14.28 3.06 3.21
C LEU A 89 14.01 4.55 3.40
N ILE A 90 13.42 5.20 2.40
CA ILE A 90 13.12 6.65 2.41
C ILE A 90 11.82 6.95 3.17
N ALA A 91 10.80 6.11 3.01
CA ALA A 91 9.46 6.36 3.53
C ALA A 91 9.42 6.37 5.05
N GLY A 92 10.28 5.61 5.74
CA GLY A 92 10.38 5.64 7.20
C GLY A 92 10.72 7.04 7.74
N PRO A 93 11.91 7.58 7.39
CA PRO A 93 12.27 8.95 7.74
C PRO A 93 11.27 10.01 7.26
N CYS A 94 10.65 9.82 6.09
CA CYS A 94 9.59 10.72 5.63
C CYS A 94 8.35 10.67 6.54
N CYS A 95 7.97 9.50 7.05
CA CYS A 95 6.88 9.39 8.00
C CYS A 95 7.20 10.09 9.32
N ASP A 96 8.45 10.04 9.78
CA ASP A 96 8.88 10.70 11.01
C ASP A 96 8.87 12.23 10.86
N HIS A 97 9.28 12.74 9.69
CA HIS A 97 9.40 14.18 9.46
C HIS A 97 8.09 14.85 8.98
N PHE A 98 7.40 14.25 8.00
CA PHE A 98 6.19 14.81 7.39
C PHE A 98 4.89 14.19 7.93
N GLY A 99 4.99 13.10 8.68
CA GLY A 99 3.86 12.28 9.06
C GLY A 99 3.51 11.21 8.01
N PRO A 100 2.88 10.10 8.45
CA PRO A 100 2.59 8.98 7.57
C PRO A 100 1.52 9.29 6.53
N ARG A 101 0.56 10.18 6.84
CA ARG A 101 -0.48 10.62 5.90
C ARG A 101 0.10 11.24 4.63
N TRP A 102 0.96 12.24 4.79
CA TRP A 102 1.55 12.95 3.66
C TRP A 102 2.53 12.08 2.89
N THR A 103 3.30 11.26 3.59
CA THR A 103 4.19 10.27 2.96
C THR A 103 3.39 9.28 2.11
N PHE A 104 2.27 8.78 2.63
CA PHE A 104 1.41 7.86 1.88
C PHE A 104 0.81 8.53 0.64
N THR A 105 0.24 9.73 0.80
CA THR A 105 -0.30 10.50 -0.34
C THR A 105 0.78 10.75 -1.40
N GLY A 106 2.00 11.09 -0.98
CA GLY A 106 3.14 11.23 -1.89
C GLY A 106 3.43 9.96 -2.68
N CYS A 107 3.50 8.79 -2.03
CA CYS A 107 3.66 7.51 -2.72
C CYS A 107 2.56 7.24 -3.75
N LEU A 108 1.29 7.49 -3.38
CA LEU A 108 0.15 7.25 -4.26
C LEU A 108 0.13 8.20 -5.47
N VAL A 109 0.35 9.49 -5.25
CA VAL A 109 0.34 10.50 -6.32
C VAL A 109 1.51 10.28 -7.28
N ILE A 110 2.72 10.07 -6.76
CA ILE A 110 3.90 9.81 -7.59
C ILE A 110 3.74 8.49 -8.35
N GLY A 111 3.22 7.45 -7.71
CA GLY A 111 2.98 6.15 -8.34
C GLY A 111 1.84 6.13 -9.35
N ALA A 112 0.85 7.04 -9.24
CA ALA A 112 -0.24 7.14 -10.21
C ALA A 112 0.23 7.62 -11.59
N ILE A 113 1.26 8.47 -11.65
CA ILE A 113 1.82 9.00 -12.90
C ILE A 113 2.36 7.89 -13.82
N PRO A 114 3.31 7.03 -13.39
CA PRO A 114 3.82 5.95 -14.23
C PRO A 114 2.78 4.87 -14.50
N THR A 115 1.79 4.67 -13.61
CA THR A 115 0.65 3.79 -13.87
C THR A 115 -0.19 4.29 -15.02
N PHE A 116 -0.53 5.58 -15.06
CA PHE A 116 -1.25 6.18 -16.17
C PHE A 116 -0.44 6.11 -17.48
N LEU A 117 0.88 6.32 -17.39
CA LEU A 117 1.77 6.28 -18.56
C LEU A 117 2.12 4.86 -19.03
N ALA A 118 1.65 3.81 -18.35
CA ALA A 118 2.00 2.43 -18.67
C ALA A 118 1.70 2.04 -20.13
N GLY A 119 0.60 2.54 -20.69
CA GLY A 119 0.20 2.27 -22.07
C GLY A 119 1.07 2.95 -23.15
N THR A 120 2.01 3.81 -22.76
CA THR A 120 2.93 4.50 -23.67
C THR A 120 4.29 3.80 -23.82
N ALA A 121 4.47 2.64 -23.18
CA ALA A 121 5.68 1.85 -23.25
C ALA A 121 5.66 0.88 -24.45
N TYR A 122 6.35 1.24 -25.53
CA TYR A 122 6.46 0.44 -26.77
C TYR A 122 7.83 -0.22 -26.94
N THR A 123 8.72 -0.08 -25.97
CA THR A 123 10.06 -0.66 -25.99
C THR A 123 10.41 -1.27 -24.63
N LYS A 124 11.36 -2.22 -24.63
CA LYS A 124 11.88 -2.83 -23.40
C LYS A 124 12.37 -1.81 -22.37
N SER A 125 13.06 -0.77 -22.82
CA SER A 125 13.63 0.26 -21.94
C SER A 125 12.55 1.14 -21.32
N GLN A 126 11.50 1.47 -22.07
CA GLN A 126 10.34 2.19 -21.55
C GLN A 126 9.57 1.33 -20.53
N LEU A 127 9.40 0.04 -20.81
CA LEU A 127 8.80 -0.89 -19.85
C LEU A 127 9.60 -0.91 -18.54
N PHE A 128 10.92 -1.03 -18.59
CA PHE A 128 11.76 -1.04 -17.39
C PHE A 128 11.64 0.27 -16.61
N ALA A 129 11.61 1.41 -17.28
CA ALA A 129 11.40 2.70 -16.64
C ALA A 129 10.03 2.77 -15.93
N VAL A 130 8.94 2.39 -16.62
CA VAL A 130 7.59 2.33 -16.03
C VAL A 130 7.59 1.38 -14.83
N ARG A 131 8.19 0.20 -14.95
CA ARG A 131 8.24 -0.81 -13.87
C ARG A 131 9.00 -0.31 -12.64
N PHE A 132 10.09 0.42 -12.83
CA PHE A 132 10.81 1.09 -11.75
C PHE A 132 9.89 2.08 -11.03
N PHE A 133 9.28 3.01 -11.75
CA PHE A 133 8.49 4.08 -11.12
C PHE A 133 7.16 3.58 -10.51
N VAL A 134 6.47 2.62 -11.14
CA VAL A 134 5.30 1.96 -10.54
C VAL A 134 5.71 1.19 -9.28
N GLY A 135 6.94 0.69 -9.20
CA GLY A 135 7.51 0.05 -8.01
C GLY A 135 7.49 0.94 -6.76
N ILE A 136 7.40 2.26 -6.88
CA ILE A 136 7.23 3.18 -5.74
C ILE A 136 6.00 2.80 -4.90
N LEU A 137 4.93 2.34 -5.54
CA LEU A 137 3.70 1.90 -4.87
C LEU A 137 3.94 0.70 -3.97
N GLY A 138 4.92 -0.16 -4.27
CA GLY A 138 5.31 -1.28 -3.40
C GLY A 138 5.88 -0.83 -2.05
N GLY A 139 6.41 0.40 -1.97
CA GLY A 139 6.92 1.01 -0.74
C GLY A 139 5.85 1.62 0.16
N SER A 140 4.62 1.79 -0.36
CA SER A 140 3.50 2.39 0.38
C SER A 140 3.03 1.57 1.61
N PHE A 141 3.52 0.32 1.72
CA PHE A 141 3.40 -0.49 2.93
C PHE A 141 3.90 0.25 4.18
N VAL A 142 5.05 0.95 4.09
CA VAL A 142 5.67 1.62 5.23
C VAL A 142 4.75 2.71 5.82
N PRO A 143 4.31 3.73 5.04
CA PRO A 143 3.43 4.75 5.59
C PRO A 143 2.06 4.19 6.00
N CYS A 144 1.53 3.15 5.34
CA CYS A 144 0.31 2.47 5.77
C CYS A 144 0.46 1.90 7.20
N GLN A 145 1.54 1.17 7.47
CA GLN A 145 1.78 0.57 8.78
C GLN A 145 2.09 1.60 9.86
N VAL A 146 2.85 2.65 9.53
CA VAL A 146 3.11 3.75 10.46
C VAL A 146 1.82 4.50 10.79
N TRP A 147 0.95 4.73 9.79
CA TRP A 147 -0.33 5.40 10.01
C TRP A 147 -1.25 4.59 10.92
N SER A 148 -1.41 3.28 10.68
CA SER A 148 -2.18 2.39 11.55
C SER A 148 -1.62 2.35 12.97
N THR A 149 -0.30 2.13 13.12
CA THR A 149 0.39 2.05 14.42
C THR A 149 0.27 3.34 15.25
N GLY A 150 0.19 4.49 14.57
CA GLY A 150 -0.01 5.79 15.20
C GLY A 150 -1.34 5.92 15.95
N PHE A 151 -2.38 5.20 15.52
CA PHE A 151 -3.76 5.40 15.99
C PHE A 151 -4.32 4.28 16.88
N PHE A 152 -3.70 3.10 16.91
CA PHE A 152 -4.17 1.94 17.68
C PHE A 152 -3.25 1.61 18.87
N ASP A 153 -3.85 1.33 20.03
CA ASP A 153 -3.12 1.07 21.28
C ASP A 153 -2.59 -0.37 21.32
N LYS A 154 -1.64 -0.65 22.24
CA LYS A 154 -0.86 -1.89 22.29
C LYS A 154 -1.69 -3.17 22.32
N ASN A 155 -2.89 -3.13 22.89
CA ASN A 155 -3.80 -4.26 22.98
C ASN A 155 -4.42 -4.66 21.63
N VAL A 156 -4.46 -3.77 20.64
CA VAL A 156 -5.08 -4.01 19.32
C VAL A 156 -4.19 -3.64 18.13
N VAL A 157 -3.06 -2.97 18.34
CA VAL A 157 -2.20 -2.49 17.25
C VAL A 157 -1.69 -3.61 16.34
N GLY A 158 -1.36 -4.77 16.90
CA GLY A 158 -0.97 -5.95 16.12
C GLY A 158 -2.09 -6.41 15.20
N THR A 159 -3.32 -6.48 15.72
CA THR A 159 -4.52 -6.82 14.95
C THR A 159 -4.80 -5.79 13.87
N ALA A 160 -4.73 -4.49 14.20
CA ALA A 160 -4.96 -3.41 13.23
C ALA A 160 -3.93 -3.44 12.08
N ASN A 161 -2.66 -3.66 12.40
CA ASN A 161 -1.59 -3.79 11.41
C ASN A 161 -1.75 -5.05 10.56
N ALA A 162 -2.13 -6.18 11.16
CA ALA A 162 -2.41 -7.41 10.41
C ALA A 162 -3.54 -7.22 9.39
N PHE A 163 -4.65 -6.59 9.78
CA PHE A 163 -5.75 -6.32 8.86
C PHE A 163 -5.38 -5.28 7.79
N THR A 164 -4.74 -4.18 8.16
CA THR A 164 -4.36 -3.15 7.19
C THR A 164 -3.33 -3.65 6.17
N ALA A 165 -2.35 -4.44 6.62
CA ALA A 165 -1.40 -5.10 5.74
C ALA A 165 -2.07 -6.17 4.88
N GLY A 166 -2.89 -7.04 5.48
CA GLY A 166 -3.57 -8.14 4.80
C GLY A 166 -4.51 -7.64 3.71
N PHE A 167 -5.44 -6.74 4.05
CA PHE A 167 -6.37 -6.17 3.08
C PHE A 167 -5.65 -5.33 2.03
N GLY A 168 -4.60 -4.59 2.38
CA GLY A 168 -3.87 -3.84 1.36
C GLY A 168 -3.07 -4.74 0.40
N ASN A 169 -2.44 -5.82 0.90
CA ASN A 169 -1.78 -6.80 0.03
C ASN A 169 -2.76 -7.53 -0.90
N ALA A 170 -4.03 -7.68 -0.49
CA ALA A 170 -5.08 -8.28 -1.31
C ALA A 170 -5.32 -7.52 -2.64
N GLY A 171 -4.90 -6.26 -2.74
CA GLY A 171 -4.89 -5.53 -4.01
C GLY A 171 -4.04 -6.21 -5.07
N GLY A 172 -2.93 -6.84 -4.70
CA GLY A 172 -2.14 -7.63 -5.64
C GLY A 172 -2.69 -9.02 -5.93
N GLY A 173 -3.70 -9.49 -5.18
CA GLY A 173 -4.35 -10.77 -5.41
C GLY A 173 -5.61 -10.69 -6.28
N VAL A 174 -6.17 -9.49 -6.48
CA VAL A 174 -7.35 -9.28 -7.33
C VAL A 174 -7.00 -9.10 -8.82
N THR A 175 -5.72 -8.90 -9.13
CA THR A 175 -5.17 -8.79 -10.50
C THR A 175 -5.00 -10.14 -11.15
#